data_AF-A0A5B1RAB6-F1
#
_entry.id   AF-A0A5B1RAB6-F1
#
_cell.length_a   1.000
_cell.length_b   1.000
_cell.length_c   1.000
_cell.angle_alpha   90.00
_cell.angle_beta   90.00
_cell.angle_gamma   90.00
#
_symmetry.space_group_name_H-M   'P 1'
#
loop_
_entity.id
_entity.type
_entity.pdbx_description
1 polymer ?
#
loop_
_entity_poly.entity_id
_entity_poly.type
_entity_poly.pdbx_seq_one_letter_code
_entity_poly.pdbx_strand_id
1 'polypeptide(L)'
;QMNDHLHDLRLALAQKSCVFRLHVRNSKSQATMTRAWSNVNAVDKTVQQHARAYCLARKAAVLLDAPKAVLDKYEVLSKDQLQARTFVIDPKVVGQRN
;
A
#
# COMPACT_ATOMS: atom_id res chain seq x y z
N GLN A 1 -10.73 16.35 -1.91
CA GLN A 1 -9.85 15.84 -0.85
C GLN A 1 -9.98 14.32 -0.66
N MET A 2 -11.13 13.76 -0.24
CA MET A 2 -11.25 12.30 -0.03
C MET A 2 -11.00 11.48 -1.32
N ASN A 3 -11.55 11.90 -2.46
CA ASN A 3 -11.30 11.26 -3.75
C ASN A 3 -9.82 11.34 -4.17
N ASP A 4 -9.16 12.46 -3.89
CA ASP A 4 -7.75 12.66 -4.23
C ASP A 4 -6.88 11.71 -3.42
N HIS A 5 -7.14 11.59 -2.11
CA HIS A 5 -6.45 10.61 -1.26
C HIS A 5 -6.70 9.16 -1.71
N LEU A 6 -7.91 8.82 -2.18
CA LEU A 6 -8.18 7.50 -2.75
C LEU A 6 -7.46 7.28 -4.08
N HIS A 7 -7.34 8.32 -4.92
CA HIS A 7 -6.58 8.26 -6.16
C HIS A 7 -5.09 8.04 -5.89
N ASP A 8 -4.50 8.86 -5.01
CA ASP A 8 -3.10 8.75 -4.60
C ASP A 8 -2.80 7.39 -3.97
N LEU A 9 -3.73 6.86 -3.17
CA LEU A 9 -3.58 5.53 -2.57
C LEU A 9 -3.53 4.42 -3.63
N ARG A 10 -4.39 4.49 -4.66
CA ARG A 10 -4.34 3.54 -5.79
C ARG A 10 -3.03 3.68 -6.57
N LEU A 11 -2.56 4.90 -6.80
CA LEU A 11 -1.31 5.16 -7.49
C LEU A 11 -0.11 4.61 -6.71
N ALA A 12 -0.05 4.85 -5.40
CA ALA A 12 1.01 4.33 -4.54
C ALA A 12 1.00 2.80 -4.47
N LEU A 13 -0.18 2.15 -4.46
CA LEU A 13 -0.29 0.69 -4.54
C LEU A 13 0.20 0.14 -5.89
N ALA A 14 -0.11 0.81 -7.00
CA ALA A 14 0.39 0.45 -8.32
C ALA A 14 1.93 0.60 -8.39
N GLN A 15 2.48 1.68 -7.85
CA GLN A 15 3.92 1.90 -7.73
C GLN A 15 4.58 0.82 -6.88
N LYS A 16 4.00 0.44 -5.74
CA LYS A 16 4.52 -0.62 -4.87
C LYS A 16 4.62 -1.96 -5.63
N SER A 17 3.57 -2.31 -6.36
CA SER A 17 3.53 -3.50 -7.21
C SER A 17 4.58 -3.47 -8.32
N CYS A 18 4.77 -2.30 -8.95
CA CYS A 18 5.77 -2.09 -10.00
C CYS A 18 7.20 -2.25 -9.46
N VAL A 19 7.52 -1.60 -8.33
CA VAL A 19 8.83 -1.70 -7.68
C VAL A 19 9.13 -3.15 -7.28
N PHE A 20 8.14 -3.86 -6.72
CA PHE A 20 8.30 -5.27 -6.37
C PHE A 20 8.63 -6.12 -7.61
N ARG A 21 7.85 -6.00 -8.69
CA ARG A 21 8.07 -6.79 -9.91
C ARG A 21 9.40 -6.47 -10.60
N LEU A 22 9.76 -5.19 -10.67
CA LEU A 22 10.95 -4.75 -11.43
C LEU A 22 12.24 -4.89 -10.65
N HIS A 23 12.23 -4.61 -9.34
CA HIS A 23 13.45 -4.52 -8.54
C HIS A 23 13.60 -5.69 -7.60
N VAL A 24 12.55 -6.08 -6.86
CA VAL A 24 12.66 -7.18 -5.88
C VAL A 24 12.81 -8.52 -6.60
N ARG A 25 11.93 -8.82 -7.57
CA ARG A 25 11.94 -10.12 -8.27
C ARG A 25 13.17 -10.33 -9.15
N ASN A 26 13.75 -9.25 -9.69
CA ASN A 26 14.91 -9.33 -10.59
C ASN A 26 16.25 -9.20 -9.86
N SER A 27 16.25 -8.98 -8.54
CA SER A 27 17.49 -8.86 -7.76
C SER A 27 18.23 -10.20 -7.70
N LYS A 28 19.51 -10.18 -8.10
CA LYS A 28 20.38 -11.38 -8.13
C LYS A 28 21.35 -11.44 -6.95
N SER A 29 21.46 -10.38 -6.16
CA SER A 29 22.38 -10.29 -5.02
C SER A 29 21.67 -9.77 -3.79
N GLN A 30 22.17 -10.14 -2.60
CA GLN A 30 21.60 -9.69 -1.34
C GLN A 30 21.56 -8.15 -1.24
N ALA A 31 22.63 -7.46 -1.64
CA ALA A 31 22.68 -6.00 -1.62
C ALA A 31 21.65 -5.34 -2.54
N THR A 32 21.38 -5.92 -3.72
CA THR A 32 20.34 -5.40 -4.64
C THR A 32 18.94 -5.68 -4.10
N MET A 33 18.72 -6.85 -3.52
CA MET A 33 17.47 -7.23 -2.88
C MET A 33 17.14 -6.33 -1.68
N THR A 34 18.12 -6.05 -0.80
CA THR A 34 17.93 -5.14 0.34
C THR A 34 17.53 -3.74 -0.13
N ARG A 35 18.21 -3.18 -1.14
CA ARG A 35 17.84 -1.87 -1.71
C ARG A 35 16.44 -1.88 -2.33
N ALA A 36 16.09 -2.94 -3.06
CA ALA A 36 14.76 -3.09 -3.64
C ALA A 36 13.67 -3.13 -2.55
N TRP A 37 13.91 -3.83 -1.44
CA TRP A 37 13.01 -3.83 -0.29
C TRP A 37 12.94 -2.47 0.42
N SER A 38 14.05 -1.73 0.53
CA SER A 38 14.02 -0.35 1.04
C SER A 38 13.10 0.54 0.20
N ASN A 39 13.13 0.39 -1.13
CA ASN A 39 12.23 1.13 -2.04
C ASN A 39 10.77 0.72 -1.85
N VAL A 40 10.48 -0.59 -1.72
CA VAL A 40 9.11 -1.06 -1.42
C VAL A 40 8.61 -0.48 -0.10
N ASN A 41 9.47 -0.44 0.93
CA ASN A 41 9.12 0.12 2.23
C ASN A 41 8.91 1.64 2.18
N ALA A 42 9.66 2.36 1.34
CA ALA A 42 9.44 3.79 1.11
C ALA A 42 8.05 4.05 0.50
N VAL A 43 7.66 3.28 -0.52
CA VAL A 43 6.32 3.38 -1.13
C VAL A 43 5.23 2.96 -0.14
N ASP A 44 5.48 1.94 0.69
CA ASP A 44 4.54 1.52 1.73
C ASP A 44 4.25 2.64 2.74
N LYS A 45 5.28 3.41 3.15
CA LYS A 45 5.09 4.59 4.00
C LYS A 45 4.17 5.63 3.34
N THR A 46 4.32 5.86 2.04
CA THR A 46 3.43 6.75 1.27
C THR A 46 1.99 6.23 1.26
N VAL A 47 1.79 4.93 1.01
CA VAL A 47 0.44 4.29 1.11
C VAL A 47 -0.17 4.52 2.49
N GLN A 48 0.60 4.30 3.56
CA GLN A 48 0.14 4.49 4.93
C GLN A 48 -0.21 5.96 5.22
N GLN A 49 0.53 6.91 4.67
CA GLN A 49 0.25 8.34 4.82
C GLN A 49 -1.09 8.72 4.18
N HIS A 50 -1.33 8.32 2.94
CA HIS A 50 -2.60 8.60 2.26
C HIS A 50 -3.78 7.87 2.92
N ALA A 51 -3.58 6.64 3.40
CA ALA A 51 -4.58 5.90 4.16
C ALA A 51 -5.00 6.63 5.44
N ARG A 52 -4.03 7.15 6.20
CA ARG A 52 -4.29 7.94 7.40
C ARG A 52 -5.03 9.23 7.08
N ALA A 53 -4.62 9.95 6.04
CA ALA A 53 -5.27 11.18 5.60
C ALA A 53 -6.75 10.93 5.21
N TYR A 54 -7.02 9.88 4.44
CA TYR A 54 -8.38 9.47 4.11
C TYR A 54 -9.21 9.13 5.37
N CYS A 55 -8.67 8.33 6.28
CA CYS A 55 -9.35 7.95 7.51
C CYS A 55 -9.68 9.15 8.39
N LEU A 56 -8.78 10.12 8.48
CA LEU A 56 -9.01 11.38 9.20
C LEU A 56 -10.10 12.21 8.52
N ALA A 57 -10.04 12.37 7.19
CA ALA A 57 -11.06 13.10 6.44
C ALA A 57 -12.44 12.45 6.59
N ARG A 58 -12.53 11.11 6.57
CA ARG A 58 -13.78 10.38 6.82
C ARG A 58 -14.29 10.59 8.24
N LYS A 59 -13.42 10.54 9.25
CA LYS A 59 -13.80 10.82 10.64
C LYS A 59 -14.34 12.23 10.80
N ALA A 60 -13.70 13.21 10.17
CA ALA A 60 -14.19 14.59 10.16
C ALA A 60 -15.56 14.70 9.48
N ALA A 61 -15.78 14.02 8.35
CA ALA A 61 -17.09 13.98 7.70
C ALA A 61 -18.19 13.38 8.60
N VAL A 62 -17.87 12.35 9.38
CA VAL A 62 -18.80 11.79 10.37
C VAL A 62 -19.08 12.77 11.51
N LEU A 63 -18.06 13.45 12.03
CA LEU A 63 -18.21 14.45 13.10
C LEU A 63 -19.02 15.68 12.68
N LEU A 64 -18.95 16.05 11.40
CA LEU A 64 -19.70 17.16 10.82
C LEU A 64 -21.11 16.76 10.37
N ASP A 65 -21.58 15.57 10.72
CA ASP A 65 -22.88 15.00 10.35
C ASP A 65 -23.15 15.09 8.84
N ALA A 66 -22.13 14.75 8.05
CA ALA A 66 -22.22 14.76 6.60
C ALA A 66 -23.37 13.85 6.12
N PRO A 67 -24.05 14.19 5.00
CA PRO A 67 -25.18 13.42 4.51
C PRO A 67 -24.85 11.94 4.38
N LYS A 68 -25.79 11.08 4.77
CA LYS A 68 -25.60 9.62 4.74
C LYS A 68 -25.15 9.10 3.36
N ALA A 69 -25.65 9.71 2.28
CA ALA A 69 -25.22 9.42 0.90
C ALA A 69 -23.71 9.65 0.66
N VAL A 70 -23.10 10.62 1.35
CA VAL A 70 -21.66 10.88 1.29
C VAL A 70 -20.90 9.85 2.12
N LEU A 71 -21.41 9.48 3.29
CA LEU A 71 -20.78 8.49 4.18
C LEU A 71 -20.84 7.06 3.59
N ASP A 72 -21.92 6.71 2.88
CA ASP A 72 -22.07 5.42 2.20
C ASP A 72 -21.14 5.32 0.97
N LYS A 73 -20.90 6.45 0.28
CA LYS A 73 -19.95 6.48 -0.85
C LYS A 73 -18.50 6.27 -0.41
N TYR A 74 -18.14 6.70 0.79
CA TYR A 74 -16.78 6.63 1.32
C TYR A 74 -16.69 5.56 2.41
N GLU A 75 -16.48 4.31 1.99
CA GLU A 75 -16.35 3.17 2.89
C GLU A 75 -15.13 3.27 3.82
N VAL A 76 -15.18 2.50 4.92
CA VAL A 76 -14.06 2.34 5.85
C VAL A 76 -12.95 1.54 5.18
N LEU A 77 -11.74 2.08 5.14
CA LEU A 77 -10.58 1.32 4.69
C LEU A 77 -10.18 0.28 5.74
N SER A 78 -10.28 -1.00 5.38
CA SER A 78 -9.64 -2.08 6.14
C SER A 78 -8.13 -2.15 5.85
N LYS A 79 -7.35 -2.58 6.85
CA LYS A 79 -5.91 -2.82 6.69
C LYS A 79 -5.61 -3.84 5.59
N ASP A 80 -6.51 -4.79 5.36
CA ASP A 80 -6.35 -5.82 4.32
C ASP A 80 -6.41 -5.21 2.91
N GLN A 81 -7.18 -4.13 2.74
CA GLN A 81 -7.29 -3.41 1.47
C GLN A 81 -6.06 -2.53 1.18
N LEU A 82 -5.24 -2.26 2.20
CA LEU A 82 -3.98 -1.53 2.06
C LEU A 82 -2.81 -2.43 1.67
N GLN A 83 -3.00 -3.75 1.72
CA GLN A 83 -1.98 -4.69 1.32
C GLN A 83 -2.03 -4.89 -0.20
N ALA A 84 -0.99 -4.46 -0.89
CA ALA A 84 -0.68 -5.04 -2.19
C ALA A 84 -0.44 -6.54 -1.94
N ARG A 85 -1.31 -7.42 -2.44
CA ARG A 85 -1.11 -8.87 -2.45
C ARG A 85 0.06 -9.22 -3.37
N THR A 86 1.27 -8.83 -2.97
CA THR A 86 2.51 -9.30 -3.57
C THR A 86 2.73 -10.66 -2.95
N PHE A 87 2.58 -11.72 -3.72
CA PHE A 87 2.85 -13.10 -3.30
C PHE A 87 4.24 -13.14 -2.64
N VAL A 88 4.27 -13.20 -1.30
CA VAL A 88 5.51 -13.38 -0.55
C VAL A 88 5.88 -14.84 -0.77
N ILE A 89 6.93 -15.09 -1.56
CA ILE A 89 7.51 -16.43 -1.63
C ILE A 89 7.92 -16.78 -0.20
N ASP A 90 7.40 -17.91 0.31
CA ASP A 90 7.70 -18.42 1.64
C ASP A 90 9.24 -18.46 1.82
N PRO A 91 9.79 -17.79 2.86
CA PRO A 91 11.24 -17.80 3.11
C PRO A 91 11.81 -19.21 3.29
N LYS A 92 10.98 -20.24 3.54
CA LYS A 92 11.41 -21.65 3.57
C LYS A 92 11.93 -22.20 2.25
N VAL A 93 11.75 -21.50 1.12
CA VAL A 93 12.23 -21.96 -0.20
C VAL A 93 13.71 -21.58 -0.46
N VAL A 94 14.32 -20.72 0.37
CA VAL A 94 15.73 -20.37 0.24
C VAL A 94 16.58 -21.39 1.02
N GLY A 95 16.83 -22.56 0.44
CA GLY A 95 17.68 -23.56 1.12
C GLY A 95 17.85 -24.95 0.52
N GLN A 96 17.46 -25.22 -0.72
CA GLN A 96 17.83 -26.48 -1.38
C GLN A 96 19.08 -26.23 -2.24
N ARG A 97 20.24 -26.46 -1.65
CA ARG A 97 21.52 -26.57 -2.36
C ARG A 97 21.68 -28.04 -2.78
N ASN A 98 21.76 -28.30 -4.08
CA ASN A 98 22.41 -29.50 -4.62
C ASN A 98 23.90 -29.22 -4.78
#